data_AF-A0AA96NUC3-F1
#
_entry.id   AF-A0AA96NUC3-F1
#
_cell.length_a   1.000
_cell.length_b   1.000
_cell.length_c   1.000
_cell.angle_alpha   90.00
_cell.angle_beta   90.00
_cell.angle_gamma   90.00
#
_symmetry.space_group_name_H-M   'P 1'
#
loop_
_entity.id
_entity.type
_entity.pdbx_description
1 polymer ?
#
loop_
_entity_poly.entity_id
_entity_poly.type
_entity_poly.pdbx_seq_one_letter_code
_entity_poly.pdbx_strand_id
1 'polypeptide(L)' 'MQIYRELRCKYCGKLLAKGSGFVQIKCTRCKNINSFSN' A
#
# COMPACT_ATOMS: atom_id res chain seq x y z
N MET A 1 9.89 17.08 -7.95
CA MET A 1 9.89 16.25 -6.73
C MET A 1 8.72 15.27 -6.84
N GLN A 2 8.99 13.97 -6.88
CA GLN A 2 7.90 12.97 -6.98
C GLN A 2 7.36 12.71 -5.57
N ILE A 3 6.08 12.97 -5.34
CA ILE A 3 5.44 12.72 -4.04
C ILE A 3 5.28 11.20 -3.90
N TYR A 4 6.10 10.60 -3.04
CA TYR A 4 6.01 9.18 -2.70
C TYR A 4 5.01 8.98 -1.56
N ARG A 5 4.06 8.06 -1.74
CA ARG A 5 3.08 7.68 -0.71
C ARG A 5 3.41 6.30 -0.16
N GLU A 6 3.23 6.12 1.14
CA GLU A 6 3.31 4.81 1.77
C GLU A 6 1.96 4.09 1.68
N LEU A 7 1.94 2.86 1.15
CA LEU A 7 0.81 1.95 1.29
C LEU A 7 1.03 1.10 2.53
N ARG A 8 0.13 1.23 3.51
CA ARG A 8 0.11 0.38 4.70
C ARG A 8 -1.17 -0.44 4.72
N CYS A 9 -1.07 -1.63 5.29
CA CYS A 9 -2.24 -2.48 5.47
C CYS A 9 -3.23 -1.83 6.44
N LYS A 10 -4.50 -1.70 6.04
CA LYS A 10 -5.57 -1.11 6.88
C LYS A 10 -5.79 -1.85 8.20
N TYR A 11 -5.47 -3.14 8.25
CA TYR A 11 -5.75 -4.00 9.41
C TYR A 11 -4.56 -4.16 10.36
N CYS A 12 -3.34 -4.33 9.86
CA CYS A 12 -2.16 -4.60 10.70
C CYS A 12 -1.09 -3.50 10.67
N GLY A 13 -1.30 -2.42 9.90
CA GLY A 13 -0.32 -1.32 9.78
C GLY A 13 0.98 -1.68 9.06
N LYS A 14 1.17 -2.94 8.64
CA LYS A 14 2.36 -3.41 7.91
C LYS A 14 2.55 -2.56 6.64
N LEU A 15 3.75 -2.05 6.44
CA LEU A 15 4.14 -1.37 5.21
C LEU A 15 4.17 -2.38 4.05
N LEU A 16 3.49 -2.03 2.96
CA LEU A 16 3.34 -2.88 1.76
C LEU A 16 4.11 -2.32 0.57
N ALA A 17 4.11 -1.00 0.37
CA ALA A 17 4.86 -0.33 -0.69
C ALA A 17 5.13 1.14 -0.36
N LYS A 18 6.11 1.73 -1.05
CA LYS A 18 6.32 3.18 -1.14
C LYS A 18 6.47 3.56 -2.62
N GLY A 19 5.71 4.53 -3.09
CA GLY A 19 5.78 4.95 -4.49
C GLY A 19 4.68 5.90 -4.91
N SER A 20 4.58 6.14 -6.21
CA SER A 20 3.56 6.95 -6.87
C SER A 20 2.93 6.15 -8.00
N GLY A 21 1.65 6.41 -8.32
CA GLY A 21 0.92 5.71 -9.38
C GLY A 21 -0.19 4.81 -8.83
N PHE A 22 -0.61 3.81 -9.62
CA PHE A 22 -1.59 2.82 -9.20
C PHE A 22 -0.88 1.61 -8.59
N VAL A 23 -1.17 1.32 -7.33
CA VAL A 23 -0.59 0.17 -6.61
C VAL A 23 -1.72 -0.62 -5.97
N GLN A 24 -1.72 -1.93 -6.16
CA GLN A 24 -2.60 -2.86 -5.48
C GLN A 24 -1.79 -4.04 -4.94
N ILE A 25 -1.77 -4.23 -3.62
CA ILE A 25 -0.96 -5.25 -2.94
C ILE A 25 -1.79 -5.97 -1.89
N LYS A 26 -1.75 -7.30 -1.97
CA LYS A 26 -2.29 -8.18 -0.93
C LYS A 26 -1.35 -8.23 0.27
N CYS A 27 -1.88 -7.94 1.46
CA CYS A 27 -1.13 -8.13 2.70
C CYS A 27 -0.94 -9.62 2.97
N THR A 28 0.30 -10.08 3.12
CA THR A 28 0.59 -11.50 3.40
C THR A 28 0.11 -11.98 4.77
N ARG A 29 -0.10 -11.06 5.73
CA ARG A 29 -0.61 -11.38 7.08
C ARG A 29 -2.14 -11.41 7.12
N CYS A 30 -2.76 -10.28 6.79
CA CYS A 30 -4.21 -10.13 6.89
C CYS A 30 -4.98 -10.67 5.68
N LYS A 31 -4.29 -11.04 4.60
CA LYS A 31 -4.86 -11.43 3.29
C LYS A 31 -5.75 -10.37 2.63
N ASN A 32 -5.89 -9.18 3.22
CA ASN A 32 -6.60 -8.04 2.65
C ASN A 32 -5.86 -7.44 1.46
N ILE A 33 -6.59 -7.04 0.43
CA ILE A 33 -6.08 -6.25 -0.70
C ILE A 33 -6.10 -4.77 -0.32
N ASN A 34 -4.95 -4.11 -0.44
CA ASN A 34 -4.81 -2.68 -0.15
C ASN A 34 -4.34 -2.01 -1.44
N SER A 35 -4.93 -0.87 -1.77
CA SER A 35 -4.60 -0.15 -2.99
C SER A 35 -4.64 1.35 -2.80
N PHE A 36 -3.83 2.04 -3.59
CA PHE A 36 -3.99 3.46 -3.82
C PHE A 36 -3.93 3.74 -5.33
N SER A 37 -4.72 4.70 -5.77
CA SER A 37 -4.49 5.42 -7.02
C SER A 37 -4.13 6.85 -6.63
N ASN A 38 -3.17 7.43 -7.34
CA ASN A 38 -2.96 8.87 -7.31
C ASN A 38 -4.09 9.58 -8.06
#